data_AF-A0A520YT27-F1
#
_entry.id   AF-A0A520YT27-F1
#
_cell.length_a   1.000
_cell.length_b   1.000
_cell.length_c   1.000
_cell.angle_alpha   90.00
_cell.angle_beta   90.00
_cell.angle_gamma   90.00
#
_symmetry.space_group_name_H-M   'P 1'
#
loop_
_entity.id
_entity.type
_entity.pdbx_description
1 polymer ?
#
loop_
_entity_poly.entity_id
_entity_poly.type
_entity_poly.pdbx_seq_one_letter_code
_entity_poly.pdbx_strand_id
1 'polypeptide(L)'
;MDLISLTLNRVLEFIKNPVCSRDKEMSLRDKGLMMFIILGLSFTINFVFVFLIGALEQFGLFSMEDHAINQMFDEFSPLIIMFLAIIIAPIFEELIFRAPITLFCKYKNVFRWVYYGLALAFGYVHITNYDMTTNVLLFSPILVAPQIILGLFLGLIRVQLGLLYAMIFHAVYNAILVIPGVTLLYFSESMPEKVESSTAVWTSYLYFYF
;
A
#
# COMPACT_ATOMS: atom_id res chain seq x y z
N MET A 1 -1.26 -12.97 -27.84
CA MET A 1 -1.53 -12.73 -26.41
C MET A 1 -2.93 -12.16 -26.30
N ASP A 2 -3.71 -12.61 -25.33
CA ASP A 2 -4.98 -11.95 -25.01
C ASP A 2 -4.75 -10.59 -24.32
N LEU A 3 -5.82 -9.82 -24.15
CA LEU A 3 -5.77 -8.47 -23.59
C LEU A 3 -5.23 -8.45 -22.14
N ILE A 4 -5.52 -9.48 -21.34
CA ILE A 4 -5.06 -9.59 -19.95
C ILE A 4 -3.55 -9.79 -19.93
N SER A 5 -3.05 -10.75 -20.71
CA SER A 5 -1.63 -11.06 -20.83
C SER A 5 -0.83 -9.87 -21.37
N LEU A 6 -1.39 -9.14 -22.34
CA LEU A 6 -0.80 -7.91 -22.86
C LEU A 6 -0.68 -6.84 -21.77
N THR A 7 -1.75 -6.63 -21.00
CA THR A 7 -1.78 -5.63 -19.92
C THR A 7 -0.85 -6.01 -18.78
N LEU A 8 -0.80 -7.29 -18.40
CA LEU A 8 0.14 -7.81 -17.40
C LEU A 8 1.59 -7.58 -17.83
N ASN A 9 1.94 -7.92 -19.07
CA ASN A 9 3.29 -7.68 -19.59
C ASN A 9 3.62 -6.19 -19.62
N ARG A 10 2.67 -5.33 -20.02
CA ARG A 10 2.84 -3.88 -19.95
C ARG A 10 3.17 -3.41 -18.52
N VAL A 11 2.49 -3.94 -17.51
CA VAL A 11 2.77 -3.63 -16.09
C VAL A 11 4.18 -4.08 -15.70
N LEU A 12 4.54 -5.33 -16.01
CA LEU A 12 5.83 -5.90 -15.65
C LEU A 12 7.01 -5.21 -16.36
N GLU A 13 6.86 -4.90 -17.65
CA GLU A 13 7.87 -4.17 -18.42
C GLU A 13 8.08 -2.75 -17.88
N PHE A 14 6.99 -2.06 -17.53
CA PHE A 14 7.08 -0.72 -16.96
C PHE A 14 7.81 -0.74 -15.61
N ILE A 15 7.50 -1.67 -14.72
CA ILE A 15 8.18 -1.76 -13.41
C ILE A 15 9.66 -2.07 -13.57
N LYS A 16 10.05 -2.90 -14.54
CA LYS A 16 11.45 -3.24 -14.83
C LYS A 16 12.23 -2.05 -15.40
N ASN A 17 11.61 -1.24 -16.25
CA ASN A 17 12.24 -0.09 -16.89
C ASN A 17 11.24 1.05 -17.10
N PRO A 18 10.98 1.86 -16.05
CA PRO A 18 9.95 2.89 -16.10
C PRO A 18 10.35 4.00 -17.06
N VAL A 19 9.44 4.35 -17.95
CA VAL A 19 9.58 5.45 -18.91
C VAL A 19 8.48 6.46 -18.68
N CYS A 20 8.82 7.75 -18.64
CA CYS A 20 7.79 8.78 -18.51
C CYS A 20 7.06 9.00 -19.83
N SER A 21 6.07 8.16 -20.11
CA SER A 21 5.11 8.31 -21.19
C SER A 21 3.70 8.17 -20.63
N ARG A 22 2.88 9.21 -20.78
CA ARG A 22 1.46 9.14 -20.47
C ARG A 22 0.72 8.64 -21.70
N ASP A 23 -0.07 7.60 -21.52
CA ASP A 23 -0.95 7.09 -22.57
C ASP A 23 -2.28 7.84 -22.52
N LYS A 24 -2.35 8.95 -23.26
CA LYS A 24 -3.53 9.82 -23.30
C LYS A 24 -4.70 9.18 -24.03
N GLU A 25 -4.42 8.28 -24.96
CA GLU A 25 -5.40 7.65 -25.84
C GLU A 25 -5.97 6.34 -25.26
N MET A 26 -5.44 5.87 -24.12
CA MET A 26 -5.94 4.66 -23.48
C MET A 26 -7.44 4.76 -23.14
N SER A 27 -8.21 3.79 -23.62
CA SER A 27 -9.64 3.72 -23.39
C SER A 27 -9.97 3.55 -21.90
N LEU A 28 -11.15 3.99 -21.46
CA LEU A 28 -11.58 3.83 -20.06
C LEU A 28 -11.60 2.35 -19.62
N ARG A 29 -11.96 1.45 -20.54
CA ARG A 29 -11.97 0.01 -20.32
C ARG A 29 -10.56 -0.53 -20.04
N ASP A 30 -9.57 -0.10 -20.83
CA ASP A 30 -8.19 -0.58 -20.68
C ASP A 30 -7.55 0.00 -19.41
N LYS A 31 -7.87 1.25 -19.05
CA LYS A 31 -7.48 1.84 -17.76
C LYS A 31 -8.05 1.03 -16.59
N GLY A 32 -9.35 0.71 -16.65
CA GLY A 32 -10.03 -0.11 -15.65
C GLY A 32 -9.42 -1.50 -15.52
N LEU A 33 -9.12 -2.15 -16.65
CA LEU A 33 -8.47 -3.46 -16.66
C LEU A 33 -7.05 -3.40 -16.07
N MET A 34 -6.26 -2.38 -16.41
CA MET A 34 -4.93 -2.20 -15.85
C MET A 34 -4.98 -2.03 -14.33
N MET A 35 -5.88 -1.18 -13.82
CA MET A 35 -6.08 -1.01 -12.39
C MET A 35 -6.56 -2.31 -11.73
N PHE A 36 -7.48 -3.05 -12.34
CA PHE A 36 -7.97 -4.32 -11.79
C PHE A 36 -6.86 -5.37 -11.68
N ILE A 37 -6.02 -5.50 -12.72
CA ILE A 37 -4.86 -6.41 -12.71
C ILE A 37 -3.87 -5.98 -11.62
N ILE A 38 -3.54 -4.68 -11.55
CA ILE A 38 -2.65 -4.16 -10.53
C ILE A 38 -3.21 -4.42 -9.12
N LEU A 39 -4.52 -4.22 -8.91
CA LEU A 39 -5.18 -4.49 -7.63
C LEU A 39 -5.02 -5.96 -7.21
N GLY A 40 -5.29 -6.89 -8.14
CA GLY A 40 -5.12 -8.32 -7.89
C GLY A 40 -3.68 -8.70 -7.60
N LEU A 41 -2.71 -8.11 -8.31
CA LEU A 41 -1.28 -8.31 -8.03
C LEU A 41 -0.90 -7.76 -6.66
N SER A 42 -1.33 -6.55 -6.31
CA SER A 42 -1.06 -5.93 -5.01
C SER A 42 -1.57 -6.78 -3.86
N PHE A 43 -2.81 -7.29 -3.93
CA PHE A 43 -3.34 -8.17 -2.89
C PHE A 43 -2.66 -9.53 -2.83
N THR A 44 -2.33 -10.11 -3.99
CA THR A 44 -1.61 -11.39 -4.04
C THR A 44 -0.24 -11.26 -3.35
N ILE A 45 0.49 -10.19 -3.66
CA ILE A 45 1.79 -9.92 -3.08
C ILE A 45 1.67 -9.60 -1.58
N ASN A 46 0.75 -8.71 -1.21
CA ASN A 46 0.51 -8.36 0.20
C ASN A 46 0.18 -9.62 1.02
N PHE A 47 -0.72 -10.49 0.52
CA PHE A 47 -1.02 -11.78 1.15
C PHE A 47 0.25 -12.60 1.40
N VAL A 48 1.14 -12.76 0.42
CA VAL A 48 2.42 -13.48 0.61
C VAL A 48 3.27 -12.83 1.71
N PHE A 49 3.36 -11.50 1.76
CA PHE A 49 4.12 -10.80 2.79
C PHE A 49 3.49 -10.90 4.18
N VAL A 50 2.16 -10.89 4.30
CA VAL A 50 1.45 -11.12 5.58
C VAL A 50 1.89 -12.45 6.18
N PHE A 51 1.90 -13.54 5.39
CA PHE A 51 2.37 -14.84 5.90
C PHE A 51 3.87 -14.85 6.22
N LEU A 52 4.68 -14.21 5.38
CA LEU A 52 6.13 -14.16 5.61
C LEU A 52 6.47 -13.42 6.90
N ILE A 53 5.89 -12.24 7.10
CA ILE A 53 6.16 -11.38 8.25
C ILE A 53 5.52 -12.00 9.51
N GLY A 54 4.30 -12.54 9.42
CA GLY A 54 3.70 -13.27 10.53
C GLY A 54 4.55 -14.49 10.95
N ALA A 55 5.17 -15.19 10.00
CA ALA A 55 6.11 -16.26 10.33
C ALA A 55 7.40 -15.74 11.01
N LEU A 56 7.93 -14.58 10.60
CA LEU A 56 9.09 -13.97 11.24
C LEU A 56 8.80 -13.51 12.68
N GLU A 57 7.60 -13.00 12.92
CA GLU A 57 7.15 -12.61 14.26
C GLU A 57 7.08 -13.79 15.23
N GLN A 58 6.69 -14.98 14.77
CA GLN A 58 6.67 -16.21 15.60
C GLN A 58 8.04 -16.59 16.16
N PHE A 59 9.13 -16.10 15.56
CA PHE A 59 10.49 -16.29 16.08
C PHE A 59 10.88 -15.25 17.15
N GLY A 60 9.95 -14.36 17.54
CA GLY A 60 10.19 -13.29 18.52
C GLY A 60 11.14 -12.21 18.02
N LEU A 61 11.27 -12.05 16.69
CA LEU A 61 12.21 -11.11 16.09
C LEU A 61 11.72 -9.65 16.21
N PHE A 62 10.42 -9.43 16.13
CA PHE A 62 9.75 -8.16 16.33
C PHE A 62 8.33 -8.42 16.84
N SER A 63 7.67 -7.39 17.37
CA SER A 63 6.26 -7.42 17.71
C SER A 63 5.49 -6.49 16.77
N MET A 64 4.34 -6.96 16.29
CA MET A 64 3.34 -6.14 15.59
C MET A 64 2.35 -5.58 16.61
N GLU A 65 2.83 -5.19 17.80
CA GLU A 65 1.96 -4.82 18.90
C GLU A 65 1.08 -3.61 18.49
N ASP A 66 -0.21 -3.72 18.79
CA ASP A 66 -1.32 -2.94 18.22
C ASP A 66 -1.31 -1.43 18.57
N HIS A 67 -0.20 -0.90 19.08
CA HIS A 67 -0.12 0.42 19.71
C HIS A 67 -0.58 1.56 18.80
N ALA A 68 -0.21 1.57 17.52
CA ALA A 68 -0.59 2.66 16.62
C ALA A 68 -2.10 2.69 16.34
N ILE A 69 -2.72 1.52 16.17
CA ILE A 69 -4.14 1.41 15.83
C ILE A 69 -4.97 1.65 17.08
N ASN A 70 -4.63 1.01 18.20
CA ASN A 70 -5.38 1.17 19.45
C ASN A 70 -5.35 2.63 19.94
N GLN A 71 -4.20 3.31 19.83
CA GLN A 71 -4.14 4.76 20.11
C GLN A 71 -5.07 5.57 19.20
N MET A 72 -5.19 5.21 17.92
CA MET A 72 -6.14 5.88 17.02
C MET A 72 -7.60 5.63 17.42
N PHE A 73 -7.94 4.44 17.91
CA PHE A 73 -9.29 4.11 18.40
C PHE A 73 -9.61 4.79 19.74
N ASP A 74 -8.60 5.05 20.58
CA ASP A 74 -8.75 5.84 21.81
C ASP A 74 -9.06 7.32 21.49
N GLU A 75 -8.50 7.86 20.41
CA GLU A 75 -8.63 9.27 20.03
C GLU A 75 -9.80 9.57 19.09
N PHE A 76 -10.16 8.64 18.20
CA PHE A 76 -11.09 8.88 17.10
C PHE A 76 -12.15 7.79 16.96
N SER A 77 -13.34 8.19 16.48
CA SER A 77 -14.38 7.21 16.14
C SER A 77 -14.00 6.38 14.91
N PRO A 78 -14.49 5.13 14.79
CA PRO A 78 -14.28 4.27 13.63
C PRO A 78 -14.51 4.95 12.27
N LEU A 79 -15.56 5.79 12.18
CA LEU A 79 -15.89 6.52 10.95
C LEU A 79 -14.84 7.59 10.61
N ILE A 80 -14.28 8.26 11.61
CA ILE A 80 -13.21 9.24 11.41
C ILE A 80 -11.95 8.52 10.95
N ILE A 81 -11.59 7.39 11.58
CA ILE A 81 -10.43 6.56 11.17
C ILE A 81 -10.58 6.14 9.70
N MET A 82 -11.74 5.60 9.31
CA MET A 82 -12.02 5.23 7.92
C MET A 82 -11.90 6.43 6.98
N PHE A 83 -12.47 7.59 7.33
CA PHE A 83 -12.39 8.79 6.49
C PHE A 83 -10.95 9.26 6.31
N LEU A 84 -10.16 9.29 7.40
CA LEU A 84 -8.76 9.69 7.35
C LEU A 84 -7.94 8.72 6.50
N ALA A 85 -8.04 7.41 6.75
CA ALA A 85 -7.22 6.39 6.08
C ALA A 85 -7.62 6.15 4.62
N ILE A 86 -8.90 6.29 4.25
CA ILE A 86 -9.39 5.99 2.89
C ILE A 86 -9.33 7.23 1.99
N ILE A 87 -9.51 8.43 2.53
CA ILE A 87 -9.62 9.66 1.73
C ILE A 87 -8.44 10.59 1.97
N ILE A 88 -8.23 11.00 3.22
CA ILE A 88 -7.28 12.08 3.53
C ILE A 88 -5.83 11.63 3.32
N ALA A 89 -5.42 10.51 3.92
CA ALA A 89 -4.07 9.96 3.79
C ALA A 89 -3.70 9.74 2.32
N PRO A 90 -4.48 9.01 1.49
CA PRO A 90 -4.17 8.84 0.07
C PRO A 90 -4.03 10.14 -0.70
N ILE A 91 -4.85 11.17 -0.43
CA ILE A 91 -4.69 12.47 -1.10
C ILE A 91 -3.32 13.06 -0.79
N PHE A 92 -2.92 13.13 0.48
CA PHE A 92 -1.64 13.71 0.88
C PHE A 92 -0.46 12.87 0.40
N GLU A 93 -0.52 11.55 0.56
CA GLU A 93 0.52 10.63 0.11
C GLU A 93 0.71 10.70 -1.41
N GLU A 94 -0.37 10.70 -2.20
CA GLU A 94 -0.26 10.84 -3.65
C GLU A 94 0.29 12.22 -4.06
N LEU A 95 -0.06 13.28 -3.34
CA LEU A 95 0.51 14.61 -3.57
C LEU A 95 2.00 14.67 -3.25
N ILE A 96 2.46 14.02 -2.18
CA ILE A 96 3.86 14.02 -1.75
C ILE A 96 4.70 13.09 -2.62
N PHE A 97 4.24 11.87 -2.88
CA PHE A 97 5.06 10.83 -3.50
C PHE A 97 4.83 10.67 -5.01
N ARG A 98 3.64 11.05 -5.53
CA ARG A 98 3.28 10.77 -6.93
C ARG A 98 3.18 12.04 -7.77
N ALA A 99 2.75 13.17 -7.23
CA ALA A 99 2.77 14.43 -7.97
C ALA A 99 4.19 14.80 -8.48
N PRO A 100 5.27 14.68 -7.67
CA PRO A 100 6.62 15.09 -8.09
C PRO A 100 7.22 14.23 -9.21
N ILE A 101 6.80 12.96 -9.35
CA ILE A 101 7.33 12.02 -10.36
C ILE A 101 7.38 12.67 -11.75
N THR A 102 6.33 13.42 -12.12
CA THR A 102 6.25 14.00 -13.48
C THR A 102 7.15 15.21 -13.71
N LEU A 103 7.70 15.82 -12.66
CA LEU A 103 8.65 16.93 -12.80
C LEU A 103 9.96 16.48 -13.46
N PHE A 104 10.28 15.19 -13.36
CA PHE A 104 11.53 14.61 -13.85
C PHE A 104 11.43 13.97 -15.24
N CYS A 105 10.24 14.00 -15.88
CA CYS A 105 9.98 13.34 -17.16
C CYS A 105 10.88 13.77 -18.31
N LYS A 106 11.43 15.00 -18.25
CA LYS A 106 12.37 15.51 -19.26
C LYS A 106 13.75 14.83 -19.18
N TYR A 107 14.08 14.22 -18.04
CA TYR A 107 15.40 13.66 -17.75
C TYR A 107 15.32 12.14 -17.60
N LYS A 108 15.33 11.39 -18.72
CA LYS A 108 15.06 9.94 -18.74
C LYS A 108 15.82 9.12 -17.68
N ASN A 109 17.13 9.35 -17.52
CA ASN A 109 17.93 8.63 -16.54
C ASN A 109 17.59 9.01 -15.10
N VAL A 110 17.32 10.30 -14.83
CA VAL A 110 16.94 10.79 -13.50
C VAL A 110 15.54 10.31 -13.14
N PHE A 111 14.60 10.33 -14.08
CA PHE A 111 13.24 9.86 -13.89
C PHE A 111 13.19 8.43 -13.34
N ARG A 112 13.99 7.52 -13.90
CA ARG A 112 14.04 6.12 -13.45
C ARG A 112 14.42 6.02 -11.98
N TRP A 113 15.45 6.74 -11.56
CA TRP A 113 15.90 6.75 -10.16
C TRP A 113 14.90 7.44 -9.23
N VAL A 114 14.27 8.53 -9.68
CA VAL A 114 13.23 9.22 -8.91
C VAL A 114 12.01 8.33 -8.71
N TYR A 115 11.58 7.61 -9.75
CA TYR A 115 10.46 6.68 -9.67
C TYR A 115 10.68 5.61 -8.59
N TYR A 116 11.83 4.93 -8.61
CA TYR A 116 12.15 3.93 -7.59
C TYR A 116 12.40 4.56 -6.22
N GLY A 117 13.08 5.71 -6.18
CA GLY A 117 13.39 6.42 -4.94
C GLY A 117 12.13 6.89 -4.20
N LEU A 118 11.11 7.38 -4.92
CA LEU A 118 9.83 7.77 -4.32
C LEU A 118 9.00 6.57 -3.88
N ALA A 119 9.05 5.44 -4.58
CA ALA A 119 8.43 4.20 -4.11
C ALA A 119 9.13 3.65 -2.85
N LEU A 120 10.47 3.72 -2.80
CA LEU A 120 11.25 3.36 -1.63
C LEU A 120 10.92 4.27 -0.45
N ALA A 121 10.93 5.59 -0.65
CA ALA A 121 10.60 6.57 0.39
C ALA A 121 9.17 6.36 0.92
N PHE A 122 8.20 6.13 0.02
CA PHE A 122 6.83 5.81 0.41
C PHE A 122 6.79 4.61 1.35
N GLY A 123 7.45 3.49 1.00
CA GLY A 123 7.47 2.33 1.89
C GLY A 123 8.18 2.60 3.22
N TYR A 124 9.33 3.26 3.20
CA TYR A 124 10.09 3.52 4.42
C TYR A 124 9.44 4.51 5.39
N VAL A 125 8.50 5.37 4.95
CA VAL A 125 7.69 6.15 5.91
C VAL A 125 6.83 5.22 6.78
N HIS A 126 6.40 4.07 6.28
CA HIS A 126 5.57 3.11 7.03
C HIS A 126 6.36 2.27 8.04
N ILE A 127 7.69 2.42 8.11
CA ILE A 127 8.47 1.80 9.19
C ILE A 127 8.03 2.30 10.56
N THR A 128 7.42 3.50 10.64
CA THR A 128 6.88 4.07 11.88
C THR A 128 5.69 3.32 12.44
N ASN A 129 5.10 2.39 11.69
CA ASN A 129 4.07 1.51 12.23
C ASN A 129 4.68 0.55 13.26
N TYR A 130 5.97 0.24 13.16
CA TYR A 130 6.69 -0.69 14.03
C TYR A 130 7.41 0.03 15.16
N ASP A 131 7.51 -0.63 16.31
CA ASP A 131 8.41 -0.18 17.37
C ASP A 131 9.87 -0.26 16.92
N MET A 132 10.56 0.86 17.01
CA MET A 132 11.91 0.98 16.47
C MET A 132 12.93 0.20 17.31
N THR A 133 13.26 -1.00 16.84
CA THR A 133 14.27 -1.87 17.44
C THR A 133 15.37 -2.21 16.43
N THR A 134 16.49 -2.75 16.92
CA THR A 134 17.57 -3.25 16.05
C THR A 134 17.07 -4.30 15.06
N ASN A 135 16.15 -5.18 15.49
CA ASN A 135 15.59 -6.20 14.64
C ASN A 135 14.65 -5.59 13.58
N VAL A 136 13.80 -4.63 13.94
CA VAL A 136 12.97 -3.91 12.96
C VAL A 136 13.83 -3.21 11.91
N LEU A 137 14.93 -2.57 12.31
CA LEU A 137 15.88 -1.97 11.35
C LEU A 137 16.56 -3.02 10.46
N LEU A 138 16.93 -4.17 11.02
CA LEU A 138 17.57 -5.25 10.27
C LEU A 138 16.62 -5.88 9.24
N PHE A 139 15.35 -6.08 9.62
CA PHE A 139 14.33 -6.69 8.78
C PHE A 139 13.49 -5.67 8.00
N SER A 140 13.74 -4.36 8.15
CA SER A 140 12.97 -3.30 7.51
C SER A 140 12.79 -3.48 6.00
N PRO A 141 13.77 -3.98 5.22
CA PRO A 141 13.57 -4.17 3.79
C PRO A 141 12.44 -5.16 3.46
N ILE A 142 12.16 -6.12 4.34
CA ILE A 142 11.05 -7.07 4.21
C ILE A 142 9.78 -6.47 4.78
N LEU A 143 9.87 -5.82 5.95
CA LEU A 143 8.71 -5.24 6.65
C LEU A 143 7.99 -4.18 5.82
N VAL A 144 8.74 -3.27 5.17
CA VAL A 144 8.15 -2.20 4.33
C VAL A 144 7.99 -2.60 2.86
N ALA A 145 8.34 -3.84 2.48
CA ALA A 145 8.25 -4.29 1.10
C ALA A 145 6.83 -4.20 0.50
N PRO A 146 5.75 -4.53 1.24
CA PRO A 146 4.38 -4.38 0.73
C PRO A 146 4.11 -2.96 0.24
N GLN A 147 4.48 -1.95 1.04
CA GLN A 147 4.29 -0.55 0.73
C GLN A 147 5.22 -0.07 -0.39
N ILE A 148 6.47 -0.53 -0.45
CA ILE A 148 7.36 -0.24 -1.58
C ILE A 148 6.72 -0.73 -2.89
N ILE A 149 6.19 -1.96 -2.90
CA ILE A 149 5.59 -2.57 -4.08
C ILE A 149 4.30 -1.85 -4.48
N LEU A 150 3.42 -1.56 -3.52
CA LEU A 150 2.25 -0.71 -3.76
C LEU A 150 2.68 0.66 -4.32
N GLY A 151 3.77 1.21 -3.81
CA GLY A 151 4.30 2.48 -4.28
C GLY A 151 4.82 2.46 -5.71
N LEU A 152 5.39 1.35 -6.16
CA LEU A 152 5.71 1.13 -7.58
C LEU A 152 4.44 1.11 -8.42
N PHE A 153 3.41 0.39 -8.00
CA PHE A 153 2.14 0.32 -8.73
C PHE A 153 1.43 1.68 -8.83
N LEU A 154 1.38 2.43 -7.72
CA LEU A 154 0.84 3.80 -7.68
C LEU A 154 1.65 4.74 -8.58
N GLY A 155 2.98 4.63 -8.57
CA GLY A 155 3.85 5.36 -9.49
C GLY A 155 3.55 5.05 -10.96
N LEU A 156 3.34 3.78 -11.31
CA LEU A 156 2.95 3.36 -12.66
C LEU A 156 1.61 3.98 -13.06
N ILE A 157 0.59 3.85 -12.22
CA ILE A 157 -0.74 4.44 -12.45
C ILE A 157 -0.62 5.96 -12.62
N ARG A 158 0.17 6.62 -11.78
CA ARG A 158 0.43 8.05 -11.86
C ARG A 158 1.01 8.48 -13.21
N VAL A 159 1.97 7.72 -13.74
CA VAL A 159 2.68 8.04 -14.99
C VAL A 159 1.81 7.72 -16.21
N GLN A 160 1.17 6.54 -16.21
CA GLN A 160 0.39 6.05 -17.35
C GLN A 160 -0.99 6.70 -17.41
N LEU A 161 -1.69 6.83 -16.29
CA LEU A 161 -3.10 7.24 -16.24
C LEU A 161 -3.29 8.68 -15.70
N GLY A 162 -2.53 9.05 -14.67
CA GLY A 162 -2.56 10.39 -14.06
C GLY A 162 -2.75 10.36 -12.55
N LEU A 163 -2.59 11.52 -11.90
CA LEU A 163 -2.63 11.64 -10.43
C LEU A 163 -3.98 11.25 -9.83
N LEU A 164 -5.09 11.69 -10.44
CA LEU A 164 -6.43 11.35 -9.94
C LEU A 164 -6.68 9.84 -9.93
N TYR A 165 -6.20 9.10 -10.94
CA TYR A 165 -6.34 7.64 -10.96
C TYR A 165 -5.51 6.98 -9.87
N ALA A 166 -4.33 7.53 -9.54
CA ALA A 166 -3.53 7.02 -8.43
C ALA A 166 -4.22 7.25 -7.08
N MET A 167 -4.81 8.43 -6.87
CA MET A 167 -5.61 8.75 -5.67
C MET A 167 -6.82 7.83 -5.53
N ILE A 168 -7.59 7.64 -6.60
CA ILE A 168 -8.76 6.74 -6.60
C ILE A 168 -8.33 5.30 -6.34
N PHE A 169 -7.27 4.83 -7.01
CA PHE A 169 -6.76 3.48 -6.83
C PHE A 169 -6.32 3.26 -5.38
N HIS A 170 -5.58 4.21 -4.81
CA HIS A 170 -5.10 4.13 -3.44
C HIS A 170 -6.28 4.14 -2.44
N ALA A 171 -7.25 5.04 -2.62
CA ALA A 171 -8.47 5.05 -1.80
C ALA A 171 -9.25 3.72 -1.89
N VAL A 172 -9.35 3.11 -3.08
CA VAL A 172 -10.00 1.81 -3.25
C VAL A 172 -9.21 0.68 -2.59
N TYR A 173 -7.89 0.64 -2.78
CA TYR A 173 -7.01 -0.30 -2.08
C TYR A 173 -7.22 -0.20 -0.57
N ASN A 174 -7.26 1.03 -0.08
CA ASN A 174 -7.45 1.32 1.33
C ASN A 174 -8.84 0.93 1.83
N ALA A 175 -9.89 1.24 1.08
CA ALA A 175 -11.25 0.86 1.47
C ALA A 175 -11.41 -0.66 1.63
N ILE A 176 -10.77 -1.45 0.77
CA ILE A 176 -10.87 -2.92 0.79
C ILE A 176 -10.26 -3.52 2.06
N LEU A 177 -9.23 -2.91 2.64
CA LEU A 177 -8.55 -3.43 3.82
C LEU A 177 -9.03 -2.75 5.14
N VAL A 178 -9.30 -1.44 5.14
CA VAL A 178 -9.59 -0.64 6.35
C VAL A 178 -11.04 -0.84 6.77
N ILE A 179 -11.98 -0.91 5.83
CA ILE A 179 -13.38 -1.10 6.19
C ILE A 179 -13.57 -2.41 6.96
N PRO A 180 -13.15 -3.59 6.45
CA PRO A 180 -13.27 -4.82 7.22
C PRO A 180 -12.40 -4.80 8.47
N GLY A 181 -11.18 -4.24 8.42
CA GLY A 181 -10.31 -4.11 9.58
C GLY A 181 -10.95 -3.37 10.76
N VAL A 182 -11.40 -2.13 10.53
CA VAL A 182 -11.98 -1.27 11.58
C VAL A 182 -13.28 -1.90 12.07
N THR A 183 -14.09 -2.44 11.15
CA THR A 183 -15.36 -3.05 11.52
C THR A 183 -15.15 -4.27 12.40
N LEU A 184 -14.19 -5.14 12.07
CA LEU A 184 -13.86 -6.31 12.88
C LEU A 184 -13.33 -5.91 14.25
N LEU A 185 -12.41 -4.93 14.33
CA LEU A 185 -11.86 -4.42 15.59
C LEU A 185 -12.93 -3.81 16.50
N TYR A 186 -13.78 -2.95 15.94
CA TYR A 186 -14.87 -2.31 16.68
C TYR A 186 -15.85 -3.34 17.25
N PHE A 187 -16.13 -4.43 16.51
CA PHE A 187 -16.96 -5.51 17.05
C PHE A 187 -16.19 -6.41 18.02
N SER A 188 -14.87 -6.62 17.88
CA SER A 188 -14.11 -7.47 18.79
C SER A 188 -13.94 -6.87 20.18
N GLU A 189 -13.81 -5.55 20.31
CA GLU A 189 -13.82 -4.86 21.62
C GLU A 189 -15.14 -5.08 22.39
N SER A 190 -16.22 -5.44 21.69
CA SER A 190 -17.50 -5.78 22.30
C SER A 190 -17.65 -7.26 22.68
N MET A 191 -16.64 -8.10 22.42
CA MET A 191 -16.64 -9.55 22.65
C MET A 191 -15.86 -9.95 23.91
N PRO A 192 -16.00 -11.20 24.41
CA PRO A 192 -15.21 -11.67 25.55
C PRO A 192 -13.71 -11.75 25.23
N GLU A 193 -12.87 -11.42 26.22
CA GLU A 193 -11.40 -11.26 26.20
C GLU A 193 -10.60 -12.30 25.37
N LYS A 194 -11.03 -13.58 25.36
CA LYS A 194 -10.37 -14.64 24.56
C LYS A 194 -10.53 -14.50 23.05
N VAL A 195 -11.66 -13.98 22.58
CA VAL A 195 -11.94 -13.81 21.13
C VAL A 195 -11.27 -12.55 20.59
N GLU A 196 -11.24 -11.51 21.44
CA GLU A 196 -10.59 -10.22 21.21
C GLU A 196 -9.10 -10.38 20.88
N SER A 197 -8.33 -11.13 21.68
CA SER A 197 -6.88 -11.31 21.45
C SER A 197 -6.53 -11.92 20.08
N SER A 198 -7.34 -12.84 19.56
CA SER A 198 -7.08 -13.47 18.26
C SER A 198 -7.50 -12.61 17.07
N THR A 199 -8.53 -11.78 17.25
CA THR A 199 -9.07 -10.93 16.18
C THR A 199 -8.27 -9.65 16.02
N ALA A 200 -7.73 -9.11 17.12
CA ALA A 200 -6.79 -8.00 17.13
C ALA A 200 -5.53 -8.32 16.29
N VAL A 201 -4.90 -9.48 16.49
CA VAL A 201 -3.68 -9.87 15.76
C VAL A 201 -3.86 -9.90 14.24
N TRP A 202 -4.96 -10.48 13.73
CA TRP A 202 -5.19 -10.54 12.27
C TRP A 202 -5.54 -9.19 11.67
N THR A 203 -6.20 -8.33 12.44
CA THR A 203 -6.58 -7.00 11.98
C THR A 203 -5.38 -6.07 12.00
N SER A 204 -4.48 -6.14 12.98
CA SER A 204 -3.22 -5.39 12.96
C SER A 204 -2.35 -5.76 11.77
N TYR A 205 -2.25 -7.04 11.39
CA TYR A 205 -1.59 -7.36 10.11
C TYR A 205 -2.23 -6.61 8.94
N LEU A 206 -3.56 -6.63 8.79
CA LEU A 206 -4.22 -5.95 7.67
C LEU A 206 -4.00 -4.42 7.67
N TYR A 207 -3.86 -3.81 8.84
CA TYR A 207 -3.61 -2.37 9.01
C TYR A 207 -2.16 -1.97 8.79
N PHE A 208 -1.21 -2.77 9.27
CA PHE A 208 0.21 -2.46 9.15
C PHE A 208 0.72 -2.51 7.72
N TYR A 209 -0.04 -3.16 6.82
CA TYR A 209 0.25 -3.23 5.38
C TYR A 209 -0.55 -2.24 4.54
N PHE A 210 -1.16 -1.25 5.19
CA PHE A 210 -1.40 0.05 4.58
C PHE A 210 -0.11 0.82 4.39
#